data_AF-A0AA35XE67-F1
#
_entry.id   AF-A0AA35XE67-F1
#
_cell.length_a   1.000
_cell.length_b   1.000
_cell.length_c   1.000
_cell.angle_alpha   90.00
_cell.angle_beta   90.00
_cell.angle_gamma   90.00
#
_symmetry.space_group_name_H-M   'P 1'
#
loop_
_entity.id
_entity.type
_entity.pdbx_description
1 polymer ?
#
loop_
_entity_poly.entity_id
_entity_poly.type
_entity_poly.pdbx_seq_one_letter_code
_entity_poly.pdbx_strand_id
1 'polypeptide(L)'
;MATSVDNDASFAEQYNDATKLQYINLGNKPPLYKSYPDLRNILLPDVTGRAAMDVPTLDAIRASGNVDSAGDGALTLEGLASLLYHSAAVIRRSQLRSGEVHYRAAASAGALYPTEIYVVCGDLDGLRAGVYHFNAREFALVRLRNGDLRRCLAQRVTIALHAHPGVHHVLLLAQQRMEVP
;
A
#
# COMPACT_ATOMS: atom_id res chain seq x y z
N MET A 1 -18.73 -1.17 -39.01
CA MET A 1 -17.59 -0.50 -38.36
C MET A 1 -18.16 0.52 -37.38
N ALA A 2 -18.46 0.10 -36.13
CA ALA A 2 -18.76 0.90 -34.93
C ALA A 2 -19.43 0.00 -33.86
N THR A 3 -18.66 -0.67 -33.00
CA THR A 3 -19.16 -1.37 -31.79
C THR A 3 -18.00 -1.57 -30.80
N SER A 4 -17.65 -0.56 -30.00
CA SER A 4 -16.75 -0.82 -28.85
C SER A 4 -16.80 0.22 -27.72
N VAL A 5 -17.63 1.26 -27.80
CA VAL A 5 -17.62 2.36 -26.81
C VAL A 5 -18.73 2.23 -25.75
N ASP A 6 -19.80 1.46 -25.99
CA ASP A 6 -20.97 1.36 -25.09
C ASP A 6 -20.92 0.22 -24.06
N ASN A 7 -19.89 -0.65 -24.09
CA ASN A 7 -19.88 -1.87 -23.28
C ASN A 7 -19.47 -1.59 -21.81
N ASP A 8 -18.48 -0.73 -21.59
CA ASP A 8 -17.94 -0.46 -20.25
C ASP A 8 -18.94 0.28 -19.35
N ALA A 9 -19.71 1.21 -19.93
CA ALA A 9 -20.78 1.91 -19.21
C ALA A 9 -21.89 0.94 -18.81
N SER A 10 -22.32 0.06 -19.72
CA SER A 10 -23.33 -0.96 -19.43
C SER A 10 -22.88 -1.95 -18.35
N PHE A 11 -21.61 -2.37 -18.35
CA PHE A 11 -21.04 -3.20 -17.29
C PHE A 11 -21.00 -2.48 -15.94
N ALA A 12 -20.62 -1.20 -15.92
CA ALA A 12 -20.61 -0.40 -14.70
C ALA A 12 -22.04 -0.22 -14.12
N GLU A 13 -23.03 0.02 -14.98
CA GLU A 13 -24.44 0.13 -14.58
C GLU A 13 -24.99 -1.20 -14.04
N GLN A 14 -24.73 -2.31 -14.73
CA GLN A 14 -25.13 -3.65 -14.25
C GLN A 14 -24.47 -3.99 -12.92
N TYR A 15 -23.19 -3.70 -12.75
CA TYR A 15 -22.49 -3.89 -11.48
C TYR A 15 -23.09 -3.04 -10.37
N ASN A 16 -23.34 -1.75 -10.63
CA ASN A 16 -23.99 -0.85 -9.68
C ASN A 16 -25.36 -1.41 -9.26
N ASP A 17 -26.19 -1.82 -10.22
CA ASP A 17 -27.52 -2.37 -9.98
C ASP A 17 -27.49 -3.68 -9.19
N ALA A 18 -26.55 -4.58 -9.50
CA ALA A 18 -26.36 -5.85 -8.80
C ALA A 18 -25.81 -5.70 -7.38
N THR A 19 -25.07 -4.61 -7.10
CA THR A 19 -24.42 -4.36 -5.80
C THR A 19 -25.21 -3.39 -4.90
N LYS A 20 -26.41 -2.95 -5.32
CA LYS A 20 -27.30 -2.15 -4.48
C LYS A 20 -27.56 -2.85 -3.14
N LEU A 21 -27.26 -2.13 -2.05
CA LEU A 21 -27.49 -2.48 -0.65
C LEU A 21 -27.60 -3.98 -0.36
N GLN A 22 -26.46 -4.67 -0.47
CA GLN A 22 -26.29 -6.01 0.09
C GLN A 22 -25.43 -5.94 1.34
N TYR A 23 -25.87 -6.60 2.41
CA TYR A 23 -25.07 -6.72 3.63
C TYR A 23 -23.93 -7.73 3.43
N ILE A 24 -22.75 -7.39 3.95
CA ILE A 24 -21.61 -8.31 3.96
C ILE A 24 -21.94 -9.53 4.83
N ASN A 25 -21.75 -10.72 4.26
CA ASN A 25 -21.78 -11.96 5.02
C ASN A 25 -20.50 -12.10 5.86
N LEU A 26 -20.60 -11.84 7.16
CA LEU A 26 -19.48 -11.91 8.10
C LEU A 26 -18.93 -13.35 8.28
N GLY A 27 -19.70 -14.38 7.95
CA GLY A 27 -19.26 -15.78 8.00
C GLY A 27 -18.19 -16.12 6.97
N ASN A 28 -18.13 -15.37 5.86
CA ASN A 28 -17.16 -15.54 4.79
C ASN A 28 -16.04 -14.47 4.85
N LYS A 29 -15.79 -13.93 6.04
CA LYS A 29 -14.78 -12.89 6.20
C LYS A 29 -13.38 -13.45 5.85
N PRO A 30 -12.67 -12.84 4.89
CA PRO A 30 -11.31 -13.28 4.57
C PRO A 30 -10.35 -13.00 5.73
N PRO A 31 -9.19 -13.67 5.76
CA PRO A 31 -8.13 -13.34 6.70
C PRO A 31 -7.76 -11.86 6.65
N LEU A 32 -7.52 -11.25 7.82
CA LEU A 32 -7.18 -9.82 7.96
C LEU A 32 -5.82 -9.44 7.34
N TYR A 33 -4.98 -10.44 7.06
CA TYR A 33 -3.62 -10.26 6.58
C TYR A 33 -3.26 -11.35 5.59
N LYS A 34 -2.55 -10.96 4.54
CA LYS A 34 -1.81 -11.87 3.69
C LYS A 34 -0.54 -12.35 4.41
N SER A 35 -0.25 -13.64 4.34
CA SER A 35 0.95 -14.25 4.94
C SER A 35 1.79 -14.99 3.90
N TYR A 36 3.09 -15.05 4.14
CA TYR A 36 4.06 -15.83 3.37
C TYR A 36 4.93 -16.60 4.38
N PRO A 37 4.45 -17.75 4.90
CA PRO A 37 5.05 -18.43 6.04
C PRO A 37 6.49 -18.91 5.78
N ASP A 38 6.81 -19.24 4.54
CA ASP A 38 8.14 -19.76 4.16
C ASP A 38 9.17 -18.64 3.89
N LEU A 39 8.77 -17.38 4.01
CA LEU A 39 9.62 -16.22 3.74
C LEU A 39 9.94 -15.45 5.02
N ARG A 40 11.19 -14.97 5.12
CA ARG A 40 11.68 -14.25 6.31
C ARG A 40 11.12 -12.83 6.37
N ASN A 41 10.60 -12.45 7.53
CA ASN A 41 10.29 -11.07 7.90
C ASN A 41 11.57 -10.28 8.20
N ILE A 42 11.65 -9.07 7.65
CA ILE A 42 12.63 -8.04 8.02
C ILE A 42 11.86 -6.99 8.82
N LEU A 43 12.11 -6.93 10.13
CA LEU A 43 11.43 -5.96 11.00
C LEU A 43 11.83 -4.54 10.60
N LEU A 44 10.85 -3.64 10.54
CA LEU A 44 11.11 -2.23 10.31
C LEU A 44 11.52 -1.53 11.63
N PRO A 45 12.35 -0.48 11.56
CA PRO A 45 12.66 0.36 12.72
C PRO A 45 11.39 0.88 13.41
N ASP A 46 11.40 0.97 14.73
CA ASP A 46 10.31 1.62 15.47
C ASP A 46 10.34 3.13 15.22
N VAL A 47 9.21 3.67 14.75
CA VAL A 47 9.04 5.08 14.40
C VAL A 47 7.96 5.76 15.26
N THR A 48 7.39 5.05 16.24
CA THR A 48 6.28 5.54 17.07
C THR A 48 6.68 6.67 18.02
N GLY A 49 7.96 6.72 18.43
CA GLY A 49 8.51 7.74 19.32
C GLY A 49 8.95 9.04 18.63
N ARG A 50 8.71 9.21 17.33
CA ARG A 50 9.09 10.45 16.63
C ARG A 50 8.26 11.63 17.13
N ALA A 51 8.90 12.80 17.20
CA ALA A 51 8.22 14.05 17.44
C ALA A 51 7.06 14.22 16.43
N ALA A 52 5.96 14.82 16.88
CA ALA A 52 4.88 15.24 15.99
C ALA A 52 5.48 16.02 14.81
N MET A 53 4.92 15.83 13.62
CA MET A 53 5.38 16.62 12.47
C MET A 53 5.29 18.10 12.83
N ASP A 54 6.38 18.81 12.60
CA ASP A 54 6.54 20.24 12.85
C ASP A 54 5.84 21.10 11.79
N VAL A 55 5.52 20.50 10.64
CA VAL A 55 4.79 21.15 9.55
C VAL A 55 3.28 21.01 9.73
N PRO A 56 2.52 22.12 9.70
CA PRO A 56 1.06 22.08 9.64
C PRO A 56 0.55 21.31 8.42
N THR A 57 -0.48 20.48 8.59
CA THR A 57 -1.01 19.59 7.54
C THR A 57 -1.35 20.32 6.23
N LEU A 58 -1.96 21.50 6.31
CA LEU A 58 -2.34 22.26 5.12
C LEU A 58 -1.12 22.74 4.32
N ASP A 59 -0.05 23.11 5.01
CA ASP A 59 1.19 23.54 4.36
C ASP A 59 1.92 22.37 3.72
N ALA A 60 1.91 21.19 4.36
CA ALA A 60 2.42 19.96 3.77
C ALA A 60 1.66 19.59 2.47
N ILE A 61 0.33 19.72 2.46
CA ILE A 61 -0.49 19.47 1.26
C ILE A 61 -0.17 20.47 0.15
N ARG A 62 -0.03 21.76 0.49
CA ARG A 62 0.33 22.82 -0.48
C ARG A 62 1.70 22.56 -1.12
N ALA A 63 2.67 22.10 -0.32
CA ALA A 63 4.02 21.81 -0.81
C ALA A 63 4.11 20.49 -1.62
N SER A 64 3.19 19.54 -1.41
CA SER A 64 3.18 18.22 -2.05
C SER A 64 3.09 18.26 -3.59
N GLY A 65 2.51 19.31 -4.16
CA GLY A 65 2.36 19.46 -5.62
C GLY A 65 3.58 20.05 -6.34
N ASN A 66 4.59 20.52 -5.60
CA ASN A 66 5.71 21.30 -6.14
C ASN A 66 7.06 20.59 -5.92
N VAL A 67 7.06 19.26 -5.95
CA VAL A 67 8.25 18.42 -5.76
C VAL A 67 9.03 18.34 -7.09
N ASP A 68 9.42 19.49 -7.62
CA ASP A 68 10.46 19.61 -8.64
C ASP A 68 11.81 19.61 -7.93
N SER A 69 12.14 18.48 -7.31
CA SER A 69 13.48 18.03 -6.93
C SER A 69 13.31 16.85 -6.00
N ALA A 70 13.86 15.70 -6.39
CA ALA A 70 14.36 14.76 -5.42
C ALA A 70 15.25 15.56 -4.46
N GLY A 71 14.79 15.81 -3.23
CA GLY A 71 15.67 16.32 -2.20
C GLY A 71 16.91 15.44 -2.15
N ASP A 72 18.07 16.03 -1.89
CA ASP A 72 19.40 15.40 -1.92
C ASP A 72 19.55 14.21 -0.93
N GLY A 73 18.50 13.88 -0.17
CA GLY A 73 18.43 12.73 0.71
C GLY A 73 17.85 11.51 0.01
N ALA A 74 18.68 10.48 -0.23
CA ALA A 74 18.19 9.15 -0.55
C ALA A 74 17.21 8.66 0.54
N LEU A 75 16.13 7.98 0.13
CA LEU A 75 15.17 7.38 1.07
C LEU A 75 15.93 6.43 2.01
N THR A 76 15.82 6.60 3.33
CA THR A 76 16.41 5.66 4.30
C THR A 76 15.42 4.56 4.67
N LEU A 77 15.90 3.49 5.32
CA LEU A 77 15.03 2.44 5.85
C LEU A 77 14.07 3.01 6.90
N GLU A 78 14.52 3.94 7.72
CA GLU A 78 13.70 4.68 8.69
C GLU A 78 12.66 5.56 7.99
N GLY A 79 13.04 6.24 6.90
CA GLY A 79 12.11 7.04 6.09
C GLY A 79 11.02 6.17 5.47
N LEU A 80 11.39 5.00 4.95
CA LEU A 80 10.44 4.00 4.45
C LEU A 80 9.53 3.47 5.57
N ALA A 81 10.08 3.18 6.75
CA ALA A 81 9.31 2.74 7.90
C ALA A 81 8.29 3.81 8.34
N SER A 82 8.71 5.07 8.44
CA SER A 82 7.81 6.20 8.74
C SER A 82 6.70 6.33 7.69
N LEU A 83 7.03 6.23 6.40
CA LEU A 83 6.04 6.28 5.33
C LEU A 83 4.99 5.15 5.48
N LEU A 84 5.44 3.91 5.71
CA LEU A 84 4.56 2.76 5.88
C LEU A 84 3.72 2.86 7.17
N TYR A 85 4.31 3.38 8.25
CA TYR A 85 3.62 3.59 9.51
C TYR A 85 2.44 4.55 9.37
N HIS A 86 2.69 5.73 8.81
CA HIS A 86 1.67 6.77 8.68
C HIS A 86 0.67 6.52 7.54
N SER A 87 0.96 5.61 6.62
CA SER A 87 0.05 5.27 5.51
C SER A 87 -0.79 4.03 5.74
N ALA A 88 -0.23 2.97 6.33
CA ALA A 88 -0.86 1.65 6.27
C ALA A 88 -0.65 0.73 7.48
N ALA A 89 0.18 1.10 8.46
CA ALA A 89 0.38 0.27 9.64
C ALA A 89 -0.89 0.19 10.51
N VAL A 90 -0.96 -0.85 11.34
CA VAL A 90 -1.99 -0.99 12.38
C VAL A 90 -1.70 0.02 13.49
N ILE A 91 -2.58 1.00 13.67
CA ILE A 91 -2.43 2.07 14.67
C ILE A 91 -3.31 1.86 15.91
N ARG A 92 -4.32 1.00 15.83
CA ARG A 92 -5.21 0.70 16.96
C ARG A 92 -5.81 -0.70 16.82
N ARG A 93 -5.92 -1.42 17.93
CA ARG A 93 -6.70 -2.67 18.03
C ARG A 93 -7.86 -2.45 18.99
N SER A 94 -9.01 -3.07 18.72
CA SER A 94 -10.20 -2.93 19.56
C SER A 94 -11.01 -4.21 19.54
N GLN A 95 -11.56 -4.57 20.71
CA GLN A 95 -12.49 -5.68 20.83
C GLN A 95 -13.92 -5.16 20.73
N LEU A 96 -14.67 -5.64 19.73
CA LEU A 96 -16.10 -5.35 19.57
C LEU A 96 -16.92 -6.61 19.85
N ARG A 97 -18.24 -6.46 19.97
CA ARG A 97 -19.18 -7.60 20.06
C ARG A 97 -19.09 -8.53 18.85
N SER A 98 -18.71 -7.98 17.69
CA SER A 98 -18.53 -8.71 16.43
C SER A 98 -17.12 -9.31 16.23
N GLY A 99 -16.23 -9.19 17.23
CA GLY A 99 -14.86 -9.70 17.19
C GLY A 99 -13.80 -8.60 17.27
N GLU A 100 -12.54 -9.03 17.12
CA GLU A 100 -11.38 -8.14 17.13
C GLU A 100 -11.29 -7.34 15.82
N VAL A 101 -10.99 -6.04 15.93
CA VAL A 101 -10.81 -5.13 14.81
C VAL A 101 -9.45 -4.45 14.90
N HIS A 102 -8.69 -4.52 13.80
CA HIS A 102 -7.37 -3.91 13.68
C HIS A 102 -7.46 -2.70 12.75
N TYR A 103 -7.43 -1.50 13.30
CA TYR A 103 -7.48 -0.27 12.53
C TYR A 103 -6.10 0.07 11.95
N ARG A 104 -6.02 0.17 10.64
CA ARG A 104 -4.85 0.71 9.92
C ARG A 104 -4.92 2.23 9.82
N ALA A 105 -3.79 2.87 9.54
CA ALA A 105 -3.70 4.32 9.36
C ALA A 105 -4.61 4.82 8.22
N ALA A 106 -4.71 4.06 7.12
CA ALA A 106 -5.72 4.30 6.10
C ALA A 106 -7.13 3.91 6.59
N ALA A 107 -8.14 4.71 6.28
CA ALA A 107 -9.54 4.33 6.49
C ALA A 107 -9.99 3.28 5.47
N SER A 108 -10.85 2.34 5.89
CA SER A 108 -11.40 1.30 5.01
C SER A 108 -12.79 0.88 5.46
N ALA A 109 -13.72 0.72 4.50
CA ALA A 109 -15.08 0.28 4.77
C ALA A 109 -15.07 -1.08 5.48
N GLY A 110 -15.78 -1.17 6.62
CA GLY A 110 -15.86 -2.38 7.42
C GLY A 110 -14.54 -2.83 8.05
N ALA A 111 -13.48 -2.01 8.01
CA ALA A 111 -12.13 -2.36 8.47
C ALA A 111 -11.60 -3.68 7.84
N LEU A 112 -11.91 -3.89 6.55
CA LEU A 112 -11.52 -5.10 5.81
C LEU A 112 -10.18 -5.00 5.10
N TYR A 113 -9.70 -3.78 4.84
CA TYR A 113 -8.39 -3.51 4.27
C TYR A 113 -8.05 -4.36 3.04
N PRO A 114 -8.85 -4.25 1.95
CA PRO A 114 -8.63 -5.05 0.76
C PRO A 114 -7.36 -4.63 0.00
N THR A 115 -6.63 -3.58 0.40
CA THR A 115 -5.43 -3.10 -0.28
C THR A 115 -4.17 -3.57 0.44
N GLU A 116 -3.27 -4.17 -0.31
CA GLU A 116 -1.96 -4.63 0.11
C GLU A 116 -0.85 -3.77 -0.49
N ILE A 117 0.26 -3.65 0.23
CA ILE A 117 1.38 -2.79 -0.14
C ILE A 117 2.59 -3.65 -0.51
N TYR A 118 3.18 -3.34 -1.65
CA TYR A 118 4.44 -3.91 -2.10
C TYR A 118 5.45 -2.81 -2.36
N VAL A 119 6.67 -3.00 -1.87
CA VAL A 119 7.78 -2.06 -2.04
C VAL A 119 8.76 -2.65 -3.05
N VAL A 120 9.11 -1.89 -4.08
CA VAL A 120 10.19 -2.21 -5.01
C VAL A 120 11.27 -1.16 -4.84
N CYS A 121 12.41 -1.56 -4.28
CA CYS A 121 13.50 -0.66 -3.94
C CYS A 121 14.85 -1.16 -4.45
N GLY A 122 15.78 -0.22 -4.67
CA GLY A 122 17.20 -0.52 -4.77
C GLY A 122 17.81 -0.85 -3.41
N ASP A 123 19.13 -0.90 -3.34
CA ASP A 123 19.82 -1.04 -2.06
C ASP A 123 19.59 0.21 -1.20
N LEU A 124 19.17 -0.02 0.03
CA LEU A 124 19.10 0.93 1.13
C LEU A 124 20.04 0.44 2.24
N ASP A 125 20.47 1.35 3.10
CA ASP A 125 21.15 0.90 4.32
C ASP A 125 20.23 -0.03 5.13
N GLY A 126 20.75 -1.19 5.52
CA GLY A 126 19.96 -2.24 6.18
C GLY A 126 18.94 -3.00 5.32
N LEU A 127 18.71 -2.65 4.04
CA LEU A 127 17.74 -3.34 3.18
C LEU A 127 18.24 -3.46 1.72
N ARG A 128 18.51 -4.70 1.29
CA ARG A 128 19.03 -4.97 -0.06
C ARG A 128 17.97 -4.75 -1.16
N ALA A 129 18.39 -4.54 -2.41
CA ALA A 129 17.48 -4.35 -3.54
C ALA A 129 16.54 -5.54 -3.73
N GLY A 130 15.24 -5.29 -3.93
CA GLY A 130 14.26 -6.37 -4.06
C GLY A 130 12.81 -5.93 -4.18
N VAL A 131 11.94 -6.93 -4.20
CA VAL A 131 10.48 -6.77 -4.10
C VAL A 131 10.04 -7.30 -2.76
N TYR A 132 9.31 -6.46 -2.03
CA TYR A 132 8.88 -6.73 -0.67
C TYR A 132 7.38 -6.61 -0.55
N HIS A 133 6.76 -7.45 0.25
CA HIS A 133 5.40 -7.24 0.75
C HIS A 133 5.47 -6.59 2.14
N PHE A 134 4.65 -5.58 2.39
CA PHE A 134 4.54 -4.99 3.71
C PHE A 134 3.57 -5.79 4.58
N ASN A 135 4.12 -6.45 5.58
CA ASN A 135 3.37 -7.17 6.59
C ASN A 135 2.90 -6.19 7.68
N ALA A 136 1.67 -5.70 7.54
CA ALA A 136 1.08 -4.76 8.49
C ALA A 136 0.84 -5.33 9.89
N ARG A 137 0.78 -6.66 10.05
CA ARG A 137 0.58 -7.30 11.37
C ARG A 137 1.81 -7.15 12.25
N GLU A 138 2.98 -7.45 11.69
CA GLU A 138 4.26 -7.49 12.39
C GLU A 138 5.10 -6.23 12.17
N PHE A 139 4.59 -5.26 11.39
CA PHE A 139 5.32 -4.08 10.96
C PHE A 139 6.68 -4.44 10.34
N ALA A 140 6.63 -5.24 9.28
CA ALA A 140 7.80 -5.86 8.68
C ALA A 140 7.72 -5.88 7.14
N LEU A 141 8.85 -6.11 6.49
CA LEU A 141 8.95 -6.38 5.06
C LEU A 141 9.25 -7.88 4.84
N VAL A 142 8.44 -8.53 4.03
CA VAL A 142 8.67 -9.90 3.53
C VAL A 142 9.32 -9.80 2.17
N ARG A 143 10.55 -10.32 2.01
CA ARG A 143 11.23 -10.32 0.71
C ARG A 143 10.65 -11.40 -0.21
N LEU A 144 10.02 -10.98 -1.30
CA LEU A 144 9.45 -11.87 -2.31
C LEU A 144 10.42 -12.18 -3.44
N ARG A 145 11.23 -11.20 -3.84
CA ARG A 145 12.22 -11.35 -4.92
C ARG A 145 13.49 -10.56 -4.61
N ASN A 146 14.62 -11.12 -5.03
CA ASN A 146 15.92 -10.49 -4.95
C ASN A 146 16.20 -9.66 -6.22
N GLY A 147 16.99 -8.60 -6.07
CA GLY A 147 17.52 -7.80 -7.18
C GLY A 147 16.72 -6.53 -7.43
N ASP A 148 17.37 -5.56 -8.09
CA ASP A 148 16.77 -4.28 -8.45
C ASP A 148 15.85 -4.45 -9.67
N LEU A 149 14.54 -4.53 -9.42
CA LEU A 149 13.51 -4.70 -10.45
C LEU A 149 12.81 -3.39 -10.83
N ARG A 150 13.30 -2.24 -10.34
CA ARG A 150 12.66 -0.94 -10.56
C ARG A 150 12.57 -0.56 -12.03
N ARG A 151 13.65 -0.78 -12.79
CA ARG A 151 13.70 -0.49 -14.23
C ARG A 151 12.69 -1.34 -15.01
N CYS A 152 12.65 -2.64 -14.72
CA CYS A 152 11.71 -3.57 -15.35
C CYS A 152 10.25 -3.16 -15.05
N LEU A 153 9.97 -2.75 -13.82
CA LEU A 153 8.65 -2.27 -13.43
C LEU A 153 8.28 -0.94 -14.12
N ALA A 154 9.18 0.05 -14.09
CA ALA A 154 8.96 1.36 -14.70
C ALA A 154 8.70 1.26 -16.22
N GLN A 155 9.37 0.32 -16.91
CA GLN A 155 9.13 0.08 -18.34
C GLN A 155 7.74 -0.50 -18.63
N ARG A 156 7.13 -1.22 -17.67
CA ARG A 156 5.83 -1.90 -17.85
C ARG A 156 4.65 -1.09 -17.32
N VAL A 157 4.90 -0.22 -16.35
CA VAL A 157 3.91 0.72 -15.82
C VAL A 157 4.00 1.98 -16.69
N THR A 158 3.31 1.98 -17.84
CA THR A 158 3.12 3.19 -18.66
C THR A 158 2.18 4.15 -17.94
N ILE A 159 2.63 4.73 -16.83
CA ILE A 159 2.02 5.90 -16.24
C ILE A 159 3.04 7.02 -16.47
N ALA A 160 2.60 8.10 -17.12
CA ALA A 160 3.37 9.32 -17.32
C ALA A 160 3.63 10.05 -16.00
N LEU A 161 4.26 9.39 -15.04
CA LEU A 161 4.91 10.03 -13.91
C LEU A 161 6.32 10.38 -14.37
N HIS A 162 6.64 11.67 -14.34
CA HIS A 162 7.96 12.21 -14.68
C HIS A 162 9.06 11.37 -14.02
N ALA A 163 9.68 10.50 -14.81
CA ALA A 163 10.80 9.67 -14.37
C ALA A 163 12.03 10.56 -14.28
N HIS A 164 12.27 11.15 -13.11
CA HIS A 164 13.55 11.79 -12.84
C HIS A 164 14.66 10.75 -12.70
N PRO A 165 15.76 10.84 -13.46
CA PRO A 165 16.87 9.90 -13.34
C PRO A 165 17.57 10.09 -11.98
N GLY A 166 17.16 9.30 -10.99
CA GLY A 166 17.69 9.34 -9.63
C GLY A 166 16.81 8.51 -8.70
N VAL A 167 17.37 7.42 -8.17
CA VAL A 167 16.82 6.53 -7.14
C VAL A 167 15.29 6.47 -7.06
N HIS A 168 14.64 5.73 -7.96
CA HIS A 168 13.20 5.49 -7.82
C HIS A 168 12.94 4.51 -6.67
N HIS A 169 12.02 4.80 -5.75
CA HIS A 169 11.44 3.79 -4.89
C HIS A 169 9.98 3.67 -5.30
N VAL A 170 9.53 2.47 -5.69
CA VAL A 170 8.19 2.28 -6.22
C VAL A 170 7.35 1.56 -5.19
N LEU A 171 6.32 2.24 -4.69
CA LEU A 171 5.28 1.65 -3.87
C LEU A 171 4.13 1.21 -4.78
N LEU A 172 3.78 -0.07 -4.73
CA LEU A 172 2.65 -0.63 -5.44
C LEU A 172 1.54 -0.95 -4.45
N LEU A 173 0.36 -0.45 -4.74
CA LEU A 173 -0.88 -0.81 -4.05
C LEU A 173 -1.60 -1.84 -4.91
N ALA A 174 -1.92 -2.99 -4.34
CA ALA A 174 -2.65 -4.04 -5.04
C ALA A 174 -3.86 -4.44 -4.21
N GLN A 175 -5.02 -4.56 -4.85
CA GLN A 175 -6.19 -5.08 -4.18
C GLN A 175 -6.05 -6.60 -4.01
N GLN A 176 -6.19 -7.08 -2.77
CA GLN A 176 -6.38 -8.47 -2.47
C GLN A 176 -7.64 -8.94 -3.19
N ARG A 177 -7.47 -9.92 -4.08
CA ARG A 177 -8.59 -10.57 -4.74
C ARG A 177 -9.41 -11.28 -3.66
N MET A 178 -10.64 -10.83 -3.47
CA MET A 178 -11.64 -11.56 -2.69
C MET A 178 -12.08 -12.73 -3.59
N GLU A 179 -11.77 -13.95 -3.20
CA GLU A 179 -12.38 -15.11 -3.86
C GLU A 179 -13.86 -15.11 -3.49
N VAL A 180 -14.73 -14.99 -4.50
CA VAL A 180 -16.16 -15.19 -4.32
C VAL A 180 -16.39 -16.70 -4.41
N PRO A 181 -17.03 -17.33 -3.41
CA PRO A 181 -17.30 -18.77 -3.42
C PRO A 181 -18.21 -19.18 -4.58
#